data_AF-L8JBY8-F1
#
_entry.id   AF-L8JBY8-F1
#
_cell.length_a   1.000
_cell.length_b   1.000
_cell.length_c   1.000
_cell.angle_alpha   90.00
_cell.angle_beta   90.00
_cell.angle_gamma   90.00
#
_symmetry.space_group_name_H-M   'P 1'
#
loop_
_entity.id
_entity.type
_entity.pdbx_description
1 polymer ?
#
loop_
_entity_poly.entity_id
_entity_poly.type
_entity_poly.pdbx_seq_one_letter_code
_entity_poly.pdbx_strand_id
1 'polypeptide(L)'
;MQGFFEWVEYLYNELLDFLYRLLLTLITLLQDLLFGIFDVFMTAVEKILSGLASFMQPIDISQYITAIPPEVAGVMGLIGLPQAMVMITTAITVRLILQLIPFTRLGS
;
A
#
# COMPACT_ATOMS: atom_id res chain seq x y z
N MET A 1 12.78 2.57 -66.00
CA MET A 1 13.52 1.66 -65.11
C MET A 1 13.85 2.27 -63.74
N GLN A 2 13.79 3.60 -63.53
CA GLN A 2 14.06 4.21 -62.21
C GLN A 2 13.01 3.92 -61.14
N GLY A 3 11.71 3.94 -61.46
CA GLY A 3 10.65 3.72 -60.45
C GLY A 3 10.60 2.32 -59.82
N PHE A 4 11.18 1.30 -60.47
CA PHE A 4 11.28 -0.05 -59.87
C PHE A 4 12.34 -0.10 -58.77
N PHE A 5 13.48 0.56 -58.96
CA PHE A 5 14.54 0.63 -57.95
C PHE A 5 14.09 1.45 -56.72
N GLU A 6 13.37 2.55 -56.92
CA GLU A 6 12.79 3.33 -55.82
C GLU A 6 11.77 2.53 -55.01
N TRP A 7 10.94 1.71 -55.68
CA TRP A 7 10.03 0.79 -54.99
C TRP A 7 10.77 -0.27 -54.17
N VAL A 8 11.83 -0.86 -54.72
CA VAL A 8 12.67 -1.83 -53.98
C VAL A 8 13.36 -1.18 -52.76
N GLU A 9 13.88 0.04 -52.92
CA GLU A 9 14.50 0.79 -51.83
C GLU A 9 13.49 1.16 -50.73
N TYR A 10 12.27 1.56 -51.10
CA TYR A 10 11.19 1.83 -50.15
C TYR A 10 10.79 0.59 -49.36
N LEU A 11 10.59 -0.55 -50.05
CA LEU A 11 10.26 -1.84 -49.43
C LEU A 11 11.35 -2.32 -48.47
N TYR A 12 12.63 -2.12 -48.82
CA TYR A 12 13.75 -2.47 -47.96
C TYR A 12 13.82 -1.61 -46.69
N ASN A 13 13.62 -0.29 -46.83
CA ASN A 13 13.61 0.63 -45.69
C ASN A 13 12.44 0.35 -44.74
N GLU A 14 11.26 0.03 -45.26
CA GLU A 14 10.10 -0.31 -44.44
C GLU A 14 10.28 -1.65 -43.71
N LEU A 15 10.96 -2.61 -44.33
CA LEU A 15 11.35 -3.87 -43.68
C LEU A 15 12.37 -3.66 -42.55
N LEU A 16 13.36 -2.77 -42.75
CA LEU A 16 14.31 -2.42 -41.69
C LEU A 16 13.64 -1.67 -40.53
N ASP A 17 12.74 -0.74 -40.81
CA ASP A 17 11.98 -0.02 -39.77
C ASP A 17 11.08 -0.98 -38.99
N PHE A 18 10.43 -1.93 -39.68
CA PHE A 18 9.66 -3.00 -39.03
C PHE A 18 10.52 -3.84 -38.08
N LEU A 19 11.72 -4.27 -38.53
CA LEU A 19 12.63 -5.08 -37.72
C LEU A 19 13.13 -4.32 -36.48
N TYR A 20 13.45 -3.03 -36.66
CA TYR A 20 13.92 -2.16 -35.59
C TYR A 20 12.83 -1.92 -34.54
N ARG A 21 11.59 -1.65 -34.98
CA ARG A 21 10.44 -1.51 -34.08
C ARG A 21 10.13 -2.80 -33.35
N LEU A 22 10.20 -3.95 -34.03
CA LEU A 22 10.00 -5.26 -33.41
C LEU A 22 11.00 -5.52 -32.29
N LEU A 23 12.28 -5.20 -32.49
CA LEU A 23 13.30 -5.32 -31.45
C LEU A 23 13.02 -4.40 -30.25
N LEU A 24 12.68 -3.13 -30.52
CA LEU A 24 12.32 -2.17 -29.47
C LEU A 24 11.12 -2.63 -28.64
N THR A 25 10.06 -3.11 -29.29
CA THR A 25 8.88 -3.65 -28.59
C THR A 25 9.24 -4.83 -27.70
N LEU A 26 10.16 -5.70 -28.13
CA LEU A 26 10.60 -6.85 -27.35
C LEU A 26 11.40 -6.44 -26.09
N ILE A 27 12.23 -5.40 -26.21
CA ILE A 27 12.94 -4.81 -25.06
C ILE A 27 11.95 -4.14 -24.10
N THR A 28 10.97 -3.39 -24.62
CA THR A 28 9.95 -2.74 -23.80
C THR A 28 9.10 -3.77 -23.04
N LEU A 29 8.74 -4.89 -23.68
CA LEU A 29 8.01 -5.98 -23.03
C LEU A 29 8.82 -6.60 -21.88
N LEU A 30 10.13 -6.79 -22.07
CA LEU A 30 11.00 -7.30 -21.00
C LEU A 30 11.10 -6.33 -19.82
N GLN A 31 11.15 -5.02 -20.07
CA GLN A 31 11.13 -4.01 -19.02
C GLN A 31 9.78 -3.98 -18.29
N ASP A 32 8.67 -4.10 -19.01
CA ASP A 32 7.33 -4.16 -18.43
C ASP A 32 7.16 -5.37 -17.50
N LEU A 33 7.74 -6.52 -17.85
CA LEU A 33 7.79 -7.71 -16.97
C LEU A 33 8.54 -7.43 -15.64
N LEU A 34 9.63 -6.65 -15.68
CA LEU A 34 10.37 -6.26 -14.48
C LEU A 34 9.60 -5.24 -13.62
N PHE A 35 8.81 -4.36 -14.21
CA PHE A 35 7.92 -3.48 -13.44
C PHE A 35 6.73 -4.25 -12.87
N GLY A 36 6.19 -5.23 -13.60
CA GLY A 36 5.11 -6.10 -13.13
C GLY A 36 5.49 -6.93 -11.90
N ILE A 37 6.71 -7.44 -11.82
CA ILE A 37 7.15 -8.19 -10.62
C ILE A 37 7.26 -7.27 -9.39
N PHE A 38 7.67 -6.01 -9.60
CA PHE A 38 7.75 -5.01 -8.53
C PHE A 38 6.35 -4.59 -8.04
N ASP A 39 5.39 -4.47 -8.95
CA ASP A 39 4.00 -4.15 -8.61
C ASP A 39 3.34 -5.26 -7.77
N VAL A 40 3.58 -6.53 -8.11
CA VAL A 40 3.12 -7.68 -7.31
C VAL A 40 3.73 -7.64 -5.90
N PHE A 41 5.01 -7.28 -5.77
CA PHE A 41 5.66 -7.13 -4.47
C PHE A 41 5.03 -6.02 -3.64
N MET A 42 4.78 -4.84 -4.24
CA MET A 42 4.12 -3.73 -3.54
C MET A 42 2.70 -4.07 -3.12
N THR A 43 1.93 -4.74 -3.97
CA THR A 43 0.59 -5.25 -3.65
C THR A 43 0.61 -6.26 -2.51
N ALA A 44 1.64 -7.11 -2.42
CA ALA A 44 1.80 -8.04 -1.32
C ALA A 44 2.06 -7.32 0.02
N VAL A 45 2.89 -6.27 0.00
CA VAL A 45 3.14 -5.41 1.17
C VAL A 45 1.85 -4.70 1.60
N GLU A 46 1.06 -4.18 0.67
CA GLU A 46 -0.23 -3.54 0.96
C GLU A 46 -1.19 -4.50 1.68
N LYS A 47 -1.31 -5.75 1.21
CA LYS A 47 -2.15 -6.77 1.86
C LYS A 47 -1.71 -7.08 3.30
N ILE A 48 -0.41 -7.15 3.55
CA ILE A 48 0.14 -7.35 4.90
C ILE A 48 -0.19 -6.15 5.78
N LEU A 49 -0.04 -4.93 5.26
CA LEU A 49 -0.35 -3.71 5.98
C LEU A 49 -1.85 -3.60 6.29
N SER A 50 -2.73 -3.94 5.33
CA SER A 50 -4.18 -3.99 5.57
C SER A 50 -4.56 -5.07 6.61
N GLY A 51 -3.87 -6.22 6.60
CA GLY A 51 -4.01 -7.23 7.63
C GLY A 51 -3.62 -6.71 9.01
N LEU A 52 -2.48 -6.02 9.13
CA LEU A 52 -2.05 -5.38 10.37
C LEU A 52 -3.00 -4.24 10.80
N ALA A 53 -3.51 -3.46 9.85
CA ALA A 53 -4.51 -2.43 10.11
C ALA A 53 -5.84 -3.02 10.59
N SER A 54 -6.19 -4.24 10.18
CA SER A 54 -7.37 -4.96 10.71
C SER A 54 -7.18 -5.37 12.18
N PHE A 55 -5.96 -5.69 12.60
CA PHE A 55 -5.64 -5.91 14.03
C PHE A 55 -5.58 -4.60 14.83
N MET A 56 -5.38 -3.47 14.14
CA MET A 56 -5.51 -2.12 14.70
C MET A 56 -6.91 -1.54 14.54
N GLN A 57 -7.89 -2.30 14.00
CA GLN A 57 -9.29 -1.90 14.14
C GLN A 57 -9.54 -1.74 15.64
N PRO A 58 -10.15 -0.62 16.07
CA PRO A 58 -10.47 -0.43 17.47
C PRO A 58 -11.26 -1.66 17.89
N ILE A 59 -10.73 -2.41 18.86
CA ILE A 59 -11.51 -3.42 19.57
C ILE A 59 -12.87 -2.80 19.81
N ASP A 60 -13.96 -3.49 19.47
CA ASP A 60 -15.30 -2.97 19.70
C ASP A 60 -15.54 -2.96 21.21
N ILE A 61 -15.05 -1.91 21.87
CA ILE A 61 -15.18 -1.67 23.31
C ILE A 61 -16.67 -1.54 23.66
N SER A 62 -17.55 -1.29 22.69
CA SER A 62 -19.01 -1.29 22.87
C SER A 62 -19.52 -2.64 23.37
N GLN A 63 -18.96 -3.75 22.89
CA GLN A 63 -19.37 -5.09 23.31
C GLN A 63 -18.97 -5.40 24.76
N TYR A 64 -17.89 -4.79 25.24
CA TYR A 64 -17.42 -4.93 26.63
C TYR A 64 -18.08 -3.93 27.58
N ILE A 65 -18.45 -2.73 27.10
CA ILE A 65 -19.20 -1.73 27.88
C ILE A 65 -20.65 -2.20 28.10
N THR A 66 -21.28 -2.84 27.12
CA THR A 66 -22.66 -3.33 27.23
C THR A 66 -22.81 -4.57 28.11
N ALA A 67 -21.71 -5.29 28.39
CA ALA A 67 -21.68 -6.41 29.33
C ALA A 67 -21.55 -5.99 30.80
N ILE A 68 -21.33 -4.70 31.09
CA ILE A 68 -21.21 -4.18 32.46
C ILE A 68 -22.62 -3.96 33.03
N PRO A 69 -22.96 -4.55 34.19
CA PRO A 69 -24.23 -4.29 34.86
C PRO A 69 -24.44 -2.79 35.12
N PRO A 70 -25.66 -2.24 34.94
CA PRO A 70 -25.93 -0.80 35.04
C PRO A 70 -25.48 -0.17 36.37
N GLU A 71 -25.56 -0.92 37.47
CA GLU A 71 -25.14 -0.47 38.81
C GLU A 71 -23.62 -0.25 38.89
N VAL A 72 -22.85 -1.12 38.23
CA VAL A 72 -21.39 -1.04 38.18
C VAL A 72 -20.95 0.06 37.21
N ALA A 73 -21.65 0.22 36.08
CA ALA A 73 -21.41 1.32 35.14
C ALA A 73 -21.63 2.71 35.76
N GLY A 74 -22.64 2.84 36.63
CA GLY A 74 -22.91 4.08 37.37
C GLY A 74 -21.77 4.43 38.35
N VAL A 75 -21.26 3.46 39.10
CA VAL A 75 -20.12 3.67 40.01
C VAL A 75 -18.83 3.96 39.22
N MET A 76 -18.62 3.28 38.09
CA MET A 76 -17.48 3.52 37.19
C MET A 76 -17.48 4.93 36.60
N GLY A 77 -18.67 5.49 36.31
CA GLY A 77 -18.82 6.88 35.89
C GLY A 77 -18.46 7.89 36.99
N LEU A 78 -18.79 7.59 38.25
CA LEU A 78 -18.48 8.45 39.40
C LEU A 78 -16.99 8.47 39.76
N ILE A 79 -16.29 7.34 39.60
CA ILE A 79 -14.84 7.25 39.87
C ILE A 79 -13.96 7.76 38.69
N GLY A 80 -14.57 8.19 37.60
CA GLY A 80 -13.86 8.76 36.45
C GLY A 80 -13.09 7.75 35.60
N LEU A 81 -13.47 6.47 35.66
CA LEU A 81 -12.80 5.39 34.95
C LEU A 81 -12.86 5.54 33.42
N PRO A 82 -13.99 5.98 32.80
CA PRO A 82 -14.03 6.27 31.37
C PRO A 82 -13.00 7.32 30.93
N GLN A 83 -12.82 8.38 31.73
CA GLN A 83 -11.87 9.46 31.46
C GLN A 83 -10.43 8.96 31.53
N ALA A 84 -10.11 8.10 32.50
CA ALA A 84 -8.78 7.47 32.62
C ALA A 84 -8.47 6.58 31.41
N MET A 85 -9.45 5.78 30.94
CA MET A 85 -9.27 4.91 29.78
C MET A 85 -9.05 5.70 28.48
N VAL A 86 -9.76 6.81 28.29
CA VAL A 86 -9.55 7.72 27.14
C VAL A 86 -8.15 8.33 27.19
N MET A 87 -7.67 8.74 28.36
CA MET A 87 -6.33 9.31 28.53
C MET A 87 -5.23 8.30 28.18
N ILE A 88 -5.37 7.04 28.62
CA ILE A 88 -4.41 5.97 28.31
C ILE A 88 -4.42 5.68 26.80
N THR A 89 -5.61 5.58 26.21
CA THR A 89 -5.76 5.28 24.78
C THR A 89 -5.16 6.38 23.91
N THR A 90 -5.45 7.65 24.22
CA THR A 90 -4.87 8.80 23.50
C THR A 90 -3.35 8.86 23.65
N ALA A 91 -2.82 8.58 24.84
CA ALA A 91 -1.37 8.53 25.06
C ALA A 91 -0.68 7.42 24.24
N ILE A 92 -1.28 6.22 24.15
CA ILE A 92 -0.76 5.13 23.32
C ILE A 92 -0.84 5.49 21.83
N THR A 93 -1.93 6.09 21.38
CA THR A 93 -2.09 6.55 20.00
C THR A 93 -1.02 7.57 19.61
N VAL A 94 -0.78 8.58 20.44
CA VAL A 94 0.30 9.57 20.22
C VAL A 94 1.66 8.87 20.18
N ARG A 95 1.91 7.92 21.08
CA ARG A 95 3.15 7.13 21.10
C ARG A 95 3.35 6.33 19.80
N LEU A 96 2.30 5.77 19.21
CA LEU A 96 2.38 5.04 17.95
C LEU A 96 2.61 5.97 16.75
N ILE A 97 1.92 7.12 16.72
CA ILE A 97 2.10 8.14 15.68
C ILE A 97 3.54 8.66 15.66
N LEU A 98 4.12 8.96 16.83
CA LEU A 98 5.50 9.46 16.89
C LEU A 98 6.51 8.42 16.40
N GLN A 99 6.26 7.13 16.62
CA GLN A 99 7.12 6.04 16.14
C GLN A 99 7.08 5.82 14.61
N LEU A 100 6.02 6.27 13.92
CA LEU A 100 5.96 6.26 12.45
C LEU A 100 6.82 7.35 11.82
N ILE A 101 7.12 8.41 12.55
CA ILE A 101 8.11 9.40 12.13
C ILE A 101 9.48 8.76 12.35
N PRO A 102 10.29 8.56 11.28
CA PRO A 102 11.52 7.77 11.32
C PRO A 102 12.60 8.31 12.27
N PHE A 103 12.37 9.48 12.88
CA PHE A 103 13.28 10.14 13.82
C PHE A 103 12.96 9.91 15.30
N THR A 104 11.98 9.06 15.68
CA THR A 104 11.84 8.64 17.10
C THR A 104 11.86 7.15 17.37
N ARG A 105 11.75 6.24 16.37
CA ARG A 105 12.09 4.82 16.55
C ARG A 105 12.23 3.99 15.27
N LEU A 106 13.29 4.23 14.50
CA LEU A 106 14.16 3.16 13.99
C LEU A 106 15.60 3.52 14.36
N GLY A 107 15.82 3.72 15.66
CA GLY A 107 17.13 3.82 16.29
C GLY A 107 17.60 2.44 16.75
N SER A 108 17.70 1.51 15.80
CA SER A 108 18.84 0.61 15.61
C SER A 108 19.12 0.57 14.13
#